data_AF-A0A8H6SKH5-F1
#
_entry.id   AF-A0A8H6SKH5-F1
#
_cell.length_a   1.000
_cell.length_b   1.000
_cell.length_c   1.000
_cell.angle_alpha   90.00
_cell.angle_beta   90.00
_cell.angle_gamma   90.00
#
_symmetry.space_group_name_H-M   'P 1'
#
loop_
_entity.id
_entity.type
_entity.pdbx_description
1 polymer ?
#
loop_
_entity_poly.entity_id
_entity_poly.type
_entity_poly.pdbx_seq_one_letter_code
_entity_poly.pdbx_strand_id
1 'polypeptide(L)'
;MVELFGGVSVDIARNGWGSQVESFEAALEVNGLSDSAVPYMGIFIRASVVIGLDSNAVIQVIARLPPNLLPEPVDDENDPRTIVALREGRHLLTTFHPELTKDDRFHDYFARQCVLPSLDTQ
;
A
#
# COMPACT_ATOMS: atom_id res chain seq x y z
N MET A 1 6.44 -8.75 -18.39
CA MET A 1 7.81 -8.69 -17.85
C MET A 1 7.65 -8.12 -16.46
N VAL A 2 7.81 -8.95 -15.45
CA VAL A 2 7.68 -8.57 -14.04
C VAL A 2 8.96 -7.83 -13.65
N GLU A 3 8.87 -6.56 -13.30
CA GLU A 3 9.97 -5.81 -12.67
C GLU A 3 9.82 -5.94 -11.15
N LEU A 4 10.81 -6.54 -10.47
CA LEU A 4 10.97 -6.36 -9.02
C LEU A 4 11.23 -4.88 -8.77
N PHE A 5 10.31 -4.21 -8.07
CA PHE A 5 10.51 -2.82 -7.69
C PHE A 5 11.17 -2.73 -6.30
N GLY A 6 12.36 -2.13 -6.25
CA GLY A 6 12.87 -1.50 -5.03
C GLY A 6 13.13 -2.39 -3.80
N GLY A 7 13.29 -3.71 -3.97
CA GLY A 7 13.58 -4.64 -2.87
C GLY A 7 12.33 -5.22 -2.19
N VAL A 8 11.17 -5.13 -2.84
CA VAL A 8 9.91 -5.73 -2.38
C VAL A 8 9.38 -6.72 -3.42
N SER A 9 8.97 -7.90 -2.96
CA SER A 9 8.60 -9.10 -3.73
C SER A 9 7.14 -9.03 -4.22
N VAL A 10 6.83 -8.02 -5.02
CA VAL A 10 5.48 -7.74 -5.54
C VAL A 10 5.47 -7.42 -7.03
N ASP A 11 4.38 -7.82 -7.70
CA ASP A 11 4.15 -7.50 -9.10
C ASP A 11 3.31 -6.23 -9.22
N ILE A 12 3.80 -5.26 -10.00
CA ILE A 12 3.17 -3.95 -10.15
C ILE A 12 2.84 -3.67 -11.62
N ALA A 13 1.60 -3.25 -11.89
CA ALA A 13 1.20 -2.67 -13.16
C ALA A 13 1.31 -1.14 -13.11
N ARG A 14 2.22 -0.57 -13.91
CA ARG A 14 2.25 0.87 -14.19
C ARG A 14 1.05 1.23 -15.07
N ASN A 15 0.34 2.31 -14.76
CA ASN A 15 -0.90 2.74 -15.43
C ASN A 15 -2.09 1.76 -15.30
N GLY A 16 -2.12 0.91 -14.26
CA GLY A 16 -3.24 -0.02 -14.02
C GLY A 16 -4.60 0.65 -13.76
N TRP A 17 -4.62 1.98 -13.56
CA TRP A 17 -5.84 2.78 -13.38
C TRP A 17 -6.43 3.35 -14.70
N GLY A 18 -5.81 3.09 -15.86
CA GLY A 18 -6.29 3.57 -17.17
C GLY A 18 -5.59 4.84 -17.67
N SER A 19 -5.77 5.14 -18.97
CA SER A 19 -5.22 6.37 -19.57
C SER A 19 -5.97 7.57 -19.02
N GLN A 20 -5.31 8.36 -18.17
CA GLN A 20 -5.81 9.64 -17.67
C GLN A 20 -6.85 9.56 -16.54
N VAL A 21 -6.67 8.69 -15.55
CA VAL A 21 -7.46 8.77 -14.31
C VAL A 21 -6.81 9.74 -13.32
N GLU A 22 -7.65 10.69 -12.93
CA GLU A 22 -7.42 11.87 -12.11
C GLU A 22 -6.83 11.50 -10.76
N SER A 23 -6.08 12.43 -10.16
CA SER A 23 -5.76 12.34 -8.75
C SER A 23 -7.04 12.16 -7.95
N PHE A 24 -7.11 11.16 -7.07
CA PHE A 24 -8.29 10.90 -6.25
C PHE A 24 -7.90 10.68 -4.80
N GLU A 25 -8.89 10.83 -3.93
CA GLU A 25 -8.76 10.59 -2.50
C GLU A 25 -9.76 9.52 -2.09
N ALA A 26 -9.33 8.58 -1.26
CA ALA A 26 -10.20 7.52 -0.77
C ALA A 26 -9.86 7.10 0.66
N ALA A 27 -10.90 6.81 1.43
CA ALA A 27 -10.75 6.20 2.74
C ALA A 27 -10.26 4.75 2.58
N LEU A 28 -9.15 4.44 3.23
CA LEU A 28 -8.49 3.13 3.20
C LEU A 28 -8.88 2.31 4.41
N GLU A 29 -9.05 1.02 4.18
CA GLU A 29 -9.12 0.02 5.23
C GLU A 29 -7.69 -0.29 5.68
N VAL A 30 -7.38 0.06 6.93
CA VAL A 30 -6.03 -0.05 7.47
C VAL A 30 -5.95 -1.14 8.54
N ASN A 31 -4.91 -1.95 8.44
CA ASN A 31 -4.56 -3.00 9.39
C ASN A 31 -3.17 -2.72 9.95
N GLY A 32 -3.05 -2.65 11.28
CA GLY A 32 -1.75 -2.52 11.95
C GLY A 32 -1.21 -1.09 12.07
N LEU A 33 -1.99 -0.09 11.66
CA LEU A 33 -1.75 1.30 12.09
C LEU A 33 -2.34 1.55 13.47
N SER A 34 -1.81 2.55 14.19
CA SER A 34 -2.48 3.10 15.36
C SER A 34 -3.91 3.54 15.00
N ASP A 35 -4.85 3.29 15.91
CA ASP A 35 -6.26 3.60 15.72
C ASP A 35 -6.83 3.05 14.39
N SER A 36 -6.63 1.75 14.14
CA SER A 36 -7.14 1.06 12.92
C SER A 36 -8.67 1.16 12.76
N ALA A 37 -9.42 1.57 13.80
CA ALA A 37 -10.85 1.86 13.72
C ALA A 37 -11.18 3.14 12.92
N VAL A 38 -10.19 4.03 12.72
CA VAL A 38 -10.32 5.26 11.94
C VAL A 38 -9.72 5.02 10.56
N PRO A 39 -10.49 5.13 9.46
CA PRO A 39 -9.95 5.01 8.11
C PRO A 39 -8.81 6.00 7.86
N TYR A 40 -7.86 5.64 6.99
CA TYR A 40 -6.81 6.56 6.55
C TYR A 40 -7.18 7.17 5.20
N MET A 41 -7.09 8.48 5.01
CA MET A 41 -7.38 9.10 3.72
C MET A 41 -6.16 9.00 2.80
N GLY A 42 -6.19 8.09 1.83
CA GLY A 42 -5.13 7.92 0.84
C GLY A 42 -5.28 8.93 -0.31
N ILE A 43 -4.18 9.61 -0.65
CA ILE A 43 -4.11 10.53 -1.81
C ILE A 43 -3.35 9.84 -2.94
N PHE A 44 -4.04 9.55 -4.04
CA PHE A 44 -3.50 8.81 -5.18
C PHE A 44 -3.23 9.76 -6.33
N ILE A 45 -1.99 9.81 -6.81
CA ILE A 45 -1.60 10.61 -7.98
C ILE A 45 -0.87 9.69 -8.94
N ARG A 46 -1.52 9.37 -10.07
CA ARG A 46 -0.97 8.45 -11.09
C ARG A 46 -0.45 7.15 -10.46
N ALA A 47 -1.20 6.63 -9.50
CA ALA A 47 -0.80 5.49 -8.68
C ALA A 47 -0.55 4.23 -9.52
N SER A 48 0.33 3.37 -9.05
CA SER A 48 0.48 2.02 -9.60
C SER A 48 -0.52 1.05 -8.96
N VAL A 49 -0.75 -0.11 -9.58
CA VAL A 49 -1.62 -1.17 -9.05
C VAL A 49 -0.79 -2.41 -8.73
N VAL A 50 -0.99 -2.99 -7.55
CA VAL A 50 -0.44 -4.31 -7.21
C VAL A 50 -1.25 -5.38 -7.93
N ILE A 51 -0.62 -6.25 -8.70
CA ILE A 51 -1.31 -7.31 -9.46
C ILE A 51 -0.95 -8.72 -8.99
N GLY A 52 0.00 -8.83 -8.07
CA GLY A 52 0.46 -10.10 -7.54
C GLY A 52 1.44 -9.91 -6.38
N LEU A 53 1.55 -10.94 -5.55
CA LEU A 53 2.50 -11.03 -4.44
C LEU A 53 3.30 -12.33 -4.62
N ASP A 54 4.61 -12.31 -4.32
CA ASP A 54 5.39 -13.55 -4.26
C ASP A 54 4.92 -14.40 -3.06
N SER A 55 4.48 -15.63 -3.32
CA SER A 55 4.03 -16.57 -2.30
C SER A 55 5.12 -17.01 -1.32
N ASN A 56 6.40 -16.82 -1.66
CA ASN A 56 7.53 -17.19 -0.78
C ASN A 56 7.98 -16.03 0.11
N ALA A 57 7.50 -14.82 -0.14
CA ALA A 57 7.86 -13.64 0.64
C ALA A 57 6.97 -13.48 1.86
N VAL A 58 7.54 -13.01 2.97
CA VAL A 58 6.79 -12.70 4.19
C VAL A 58 6.27 -11.27 4.11
N ILE A 59 5.11 -11.11 3.47
CA ILE A 59 4.46 -9.82 3.23
C ILE A 59 3.33 -9.59 4.24
N GLN A 60 3.34 -8.41 4.86
CA GLN A 60 2.25 -7.94 5.70
C GLN A 60 1.47 -6.87 4.94
N VAL A 61 0.19 -7.13 4.62
CA VAL A 61 -0.70 -6.11 4.03
C VAL A 61 -1.13 -5.14 5.12
N ILE A 62 -0.89 -3.84 4.89
CA ILE A 62 -1.14 -2.76 5.85
C ILE A 62 -2.39 -1.98 5.49
N ALA A 63 -2.68 -1.80 4.21
CA ALA A 63 -3.90 -1.15 3.80
C ALA A 63 -4.45 -1.66 2.48
N ARG A 64 -5.79 -1.68 2.42
CA ARG A 64 -6.56 -1.97 1.21
C ARG A 64 -7.44 -0.78 0.86
N LEU A 65 -7.61 -0.57 -0.44
CA LEU A 65 -8.67 0.25 -1.00
C LEU A 65 -9.93 -0.61 -1.11
N PRO A 66 -11.12 -0.07 -0.79
CA PRO A 66 -12.38 -0.76 -1.01
C PRO A 66 -12.50 -1.29 -2.46
N PRO A 67 -12.92 -2.56 -2.67
CA PRO A 67 -12.97 -3.19 -4.01
C PRO A 67 -13.82 -2.43 -5.02
N ASN A 68 -14.86 -1.75 -4.56
CA ASN A 68 -15.76 -0.94 -5.37
C ASN A 68 -15.15 0.39 -5.86
N LEU A 69 -13.98 0.78 -5.34
CA LEU A 69 -13.24 1.98 -5.75
C LEU A 69 -12.07 1.65 -6.69
N LEU A 70 -11.85 0.38 -7.04
CA LEU A 70 -10.95 0.01 -8.12
C LEU A 70 -11.46 0.55 -9.47
N PRO A 71 -10.57 0.76 -10.47
CA PRO A 71 -11.00 1.23 -11.79
C PRO A 71 -11.94 0.23 -12.46
N GLU A 72 -11.63 -1.05 -12.27
CA GLU A 72 -12.48 -2.19 -12.62
C GLU A 72 -12.88 -2.85 -11.30
N PRO A 73 -14.07 -2.54 -10.76
CA PRO A 73 -14.55 -3.10 -9.50
C PRO A 73 -14.54 -4.62 -9.51
N VAL A 74 -14.30 -5.20 -8.34
CA VAL A 74 -14.30 -6.64 -8.12
C VAL A 74 -15.11 -7.01 -6.89
N ASP A 75 -15.65 -8.22 -6.88
CA ASP A 75 -16.39 -8.76 -5.73
C ASP A 75 -15.48 -9.48 -4.70
N ASP A 76 -14.19 -9.61 -4.99
CA ASP A 76 -13.21 -10.27 -4.10
C ASP A 76 -12.40 -9.23 -3.30
N GLU A 77 -12.68 -9.13 -2.00
CA GLU A 77 -11.94 -8.29 -1.05
C GLU A 77 -10.45 -8.64 -0.94
N ASN A 78 -10.08 -9.87 -1.33
CA ASN A 78 -8.69 -10.33 -1.29
C ASN A 78 -7.92 -10.07 -2.59
N ASP A 79 -8.58 -9.54 -3.65
CA ASP A 79 -7.93 -9.25 -4.92
C ASP A 79 -6.69 -8.37 -4.69
N PRO A 80 -5.52 -8.74 -5.22
CA PRO A 80 -4.26 -8.01 -4.98
C PRO A 80 -4.34 -6.54 -5.39
N ARG A 81 -5.21 -6.18 -6.33
CA ARG A 81 -5.39 -4.80 -6.80
C ARG A 81 -5.90 -3.86 -5.74
N THR A 82 -6.59 -4.38 -4.73
CA THR A 82 -7.02 -3.60 -3.57
C THR A 82 -5.86 -3.22 -2.65
N ILE A 83 -4.69 -3.89 -2.74
CA ILE A 83 -3.56 -3.61 -1.85
C ILE A 83 -2.90 -2.30 -2.23
N VAL A 84 -2.89 -1.35 -1.29
CA VAL A 84 -2.32 0.00 -1.48
C VAL A 84 -1.21 0.34 -0.49
N ALA A 85 -1.06 -0.44 0.58
CA ALA A 85 0.15 -0.44 1.41
C ALA A 85 0.49 -1.85 1.92
N LEU A 86 1.78 -2.17 1.92
CA LEU A 86 2.32 -3.43 2.43
C LEU A 86 3.74 -3.27 2.97
N ARG A 87 4.17 -4.21 3.83
CA ARG A 87 5.52 -4.27 4.38
C ARG A 87 6.17 -5.63 4.09
N GLU A 88 7.43 -5.60 3.68
CA GLU A 88 8.31 -6.79 3.61
C GLU A 88 9.62 -6.50 4.36
N GLY A 89 9.80 -7.16 5.49
CA GLY A 89 10.92 -6.84 6.40
C GLY A 89 10.92 -5.36 6.80
N ARG A 90 11.95 -4.63 6.36
CA ARG A 90 12.14 -3.18 6.59
C ARG A 90 11.60 -2.29 5.47
N HIS A 91 11.03 -2.85 4.41
CA HIS A 91 10.55 -2.08 3.27
C HIS A 91 9.06 -1.86 3.45
N LEU A 92 8.66 -0.59 3.53
CA LEU A 92 7.25 -0.19 3.43
C LEU A 92 7.02 0.31 2.01
N LEU A 93 5.97 -0.21 1.38
CA LEU A 93 5.51 0.22 0.06
C LEU A 93 4.12 0.82 0.19
N THR A 94 3.90 1.97 -0.44
CA THR A 94 2.59 2.61 -0.61
C THR A 94 2.38 2.97 -2.08
N THR A 95 1.14 2.86 -2.57
CA THR A 95 0.75 3.34 -3.92
C THR A 95 0.08 4.71 -3.90
N PHE A 96 -0.15 5.25 -2.69
CA PHE A 96 -0.60 6.61 -2.42
C PHE A 96 0.51 7.43 -1.76
N HIS A 97 0.23 8.72 -1.58
CA HIS A 97 1.14 9.73 -1.02
C HIS A 97 0.78 10.08 0.44
N PRO A 98 1.29 9.33 1.44
CA PRO A 98 1.04 9.65 2.85
C PRO A 98 1.56 11.04 3.25
N GLU A 99 2.59 11.54 2.58
CA GLU A 99 3.23 12.84 2.81
C GLU A 99 2.36 14.03 2.43
N LEU A 100 1.31 13.81 1.63
CA LEU A 100 0.36 14.85 1.21
C LEU A 100 -0.82 14.98 2.19
N THR A 101 -0.85 14.18 3.25
CA THR A 101 -1.86 14.22 4.31
C THR A 101 -1.29 14.88 5.57
N LYS A 102 -2.17 15.26 6.51
CA LYS A 102 -1.76 15.64 7.88
C LYS A 102 -1.73 14.44 8.85
N ASP A 103 -2.05 13.25 8.35
CA ASP A 103 -2.16 12.02 9.13
C ASP A 103 -0.81 11.27 9.06
N ASP A 104 -0.10 11.28 10.19
CA ASP A 104 1.26 10.77 10.31
C ASP A 104 1.33 9.27 10.62
N ARG A 105 0.20 8.56 10.70
CA ARG A 105 0.16 7.14 11.10
C ARG A 105 1.05 6.24 10.25
N PHE A 106 1.14 6.47 8.94
CA PHE A 106 2.07 5.72 8.08
C PHE A 106 3.54 6.08 8.30
N HIS A 107 3.84 7.34 8.63
CA HIS A 107 5.19 7.78 8.95
C HIS A 107 5.65 7.20 10.31
N ASP A 108 4.77 7.23 11.32
CA ASP A 108 5.03 6.60 12.62
C ASP A 108 5.17 5.07 12.47
N TYR A 109 4.30 4.42 11.68
CA TYR A 109 4.43 3.00 11.36
C TYR A 109 5.78 2.69 10.73
N PHE A 110 6.21 3.45 9.72
CA PHE A 110 7.52 3.28 9.10
C PHE A 110 8.65 3.41 10.13
N ALA A 111 8.67 4.47 10.93
CA ALA A 111 9.69 4.65 11.95
C ALA A 111 9.75 3.46 12.91
N ARG A 112 8.59 3.04 13.46
CA ARG A 112 8.51 1.99 14.48
C ARG A 112 8.76 0.59 13.96
N GLN A 113 8.35 0.29 12.74
CA GLN A 113 8.32 -1.09 12.23
C GLN A 113 9.44 -1.36 11.22
N CYS A 114 9.92 -0.33 10.53
CA CYS A 114 10.93 -0.47 9.49
C CYS A 114 12.30 0.07 9.91
N VAL A 115 12.35 1.05 10.83
CA VAL A 115 13.60 1.72 11.24
C VAL A 115 14.05 1.28 12.62
N LEU A 116 13.28 1.55 13.68
CA LEU A 116 13.72 1.31 15.06
C LEU A 116 14.18 -0.14 15.35
N PRO A 117 13.48 -1.21 14.89
CA PRO A 117 13.88 -2.58 15.20
C PRO A 117 15.26 -2.95 14.64
N SER A 118 15.72 -2.22 13.62
CA SER A 118 17.04 -2.46 13.02
C SER A 118 18.19 -1.77 13.75
N LEU A 119 17.88 -0.79 14.61
CA LEU A 119 18.86 -0.13 15.45
C LEU A 119 19.19 -0.98 16.69
N ASP A 120 18.23 -1.76 17.17
CA ASP A 120 18.38 -2.66 18.33
C ASP A 120 19.16 -3.95 18.00
N THR A 121 19.41 -4.22 16.70
CA THR A 121 20.18 -5.38 16.24
C THR A 121 21.66 -5.06 15.97
N GLN A 122 22.14 -3.85 16.33
CA GLN A 122 23.55 -3.44 16.25
C GLN A 122 24.28 -3.56 17.59
#